data_AF-A0A7J4JBI4-F1
#
_entry.id   AF-A0A7J4JBI4-F1
#
_cell.length_a   1.000
_cell.length_b   1.000
_cell.length_c   1.000
_cell.angle_alpha   90.00
_cell.angle_beta   90.00
_cell.angle_gamma   90.00
#
_symmetry.space_group_name_H-M   'P 1'
#
loop_
_entity.id
_entity.type
_entity.pdbx_description
1 polymer ?
#
loop_
_entity_poly.entity_id
_entity_poly.type
_entity_poly.pdbx_seq_one_letter_code
_entity_poly.pdbx_strand_id
1 'polypeptide(L)'
;MADEIPVENQEMQPEQQAEEELAEPVAEQAPEPVEVTAEGEVLPFPKARVVSIMRSAIKDKIIRSEVKEATNFWIGNLLKRIAKEMSNSMYGSVGIADFQRATKPYDMIEDIVKDRERLLLSCEKLKADSDSIQREMKRFFATITGKEEEETNMI
;
A
#
# COMPACT_ATOMS: atom_id res chain seq x y z
N MET A 1 75.70 3.93 -2.04
CA MET A 1 74.82 3.50 -0.94
C MET A 1 73.82 4.63 -0.74
N ALA A 2 72.51 4.50 -0.89
CA ALA A 2 71.64 3.50 -1.48
C ALA A 2 70.32 4.26 -1.77
N ASP A 3 69.60 3.88 -2.82
CA ASP A 3 68.17 4.16 -2.95
C ASP A 3 67.41 3.55 -1.75
N GLU A 4 66.29 4.15 -1.36
CA GLU A 4 65.02 3.48 -0.97
C GLU A 4 63.99 4.48 -0.40
N ILE A 5 62.81 4.52 -1.04
CA ILE A 5 61.51 5.03 -0.57
C ILE A 5 60.72 3.79 -0.05
N PRO A 6 59.46 3.83 0.46
CA PRO A 6 58.69 4.68 1.40
C PRO A 6 58.23 3.88 2.64
N VAL A 7 57.61 4.51 3.66
CA VAL A 7 56.53 3.83 4.44
C VAL A 7 55.44 4.83 4.86
N GLU A 8 54.26 4.51 4.39
CA GLU A 8 52.93 5.01 4.71
C GLU A 8 52.50 4.56 6.11
N ASN A 9 52.02 5.48 6.95
CA ASN A 9 51.26 5.13 8.16
C ASN A 9 50.03 6.04 8.26
N GLN A 10 48.89 5.42 8.01
CA GLN A 10 47.56 5.89 8.36
C GLN A 10 47.44 6.01 9.88
N GLU A 11 46.75 7.04 10.38
CA GLU A 11 45.82 6.90 11.51
C GLU A 11 44.97 8.17 11.72
N MET A 12 43.66 7.93 11.80
CA MET A 12 42.63 8.65 12.57
C MET A 12 42.14 10.03 12.09
N GLN A 13 40.90 10.04 11.55
CA GLN A 13 39.96 11.17 11.68
C GLN A 13 39.46 11.22 13.15
N PRO A 14 39.01 12.36 13.70
CA PRO A 14 37.63 12.80 13.43
C PRO A 14 37.39 14.32 13.38
N GLU A 15 36.30 14.68 12.69
CA GLU A 15 35.38 15.79 12.95
C GLU A 15 35.90 17.25 12.84
N GLN A 16 35.39 17.98 11.84
CA GLN A 16 34.42 19.08 12.08
C GLN A 16 34.03 19.80 10.78
N GLN A 17 32.76 19.62 10.41
CA GLN A 17 31.80 20.65 10.00
C GLN A 17 32.18 21.60 8.85
N ALA A 18 31.66 21.32 7.65
CA ALA A 18 31.14 22.31 6.72
C ALA A 18 30.34 21.61 5.60
N GLU A 19 29.18 21.04 5.92
CA GLU A 19 28.14 20.85 4.90
C GLU A 19 27.24 22.08 4.96
N GLU A 20 27.54 22.98 4.05
CA GLU A 20 26.78 24.16 3.69
C GLU A 20 25.40 23.71 3.22
N GLU A 21 24.42 23.81 4.11
CA GLU A 21 23.00 23.56 3.83
C GLU A 21 22.51 24.65 2.87
N LEU A 22 22.68 24.40 1.57
CA LEU A 22 22.09 25.18 0.49
C LEU A 22 20.57 25.03 0.58
N ALA A 23 19.94 25.96 1.32
CA ALA A 23 18.51 26.21 1.25
C ALA A 23 18.18 26.62 -0.20
N GLU A 24 17.70 25.66 -0.99
CA GLU A 24 17.11 25.95 -2.29
C GLU A 24 15.95 26.94 -2.08
N PRO A 25 15.95 28.11 -2.73
CA PRO A 25 14.80 28.99 -2.68
C PRO A 25 13.64 28.25 -3.35
N VAL A 26 12.53 28.09 -2.62
CA VAL A 26 11.25 27.60 -3.15
C VAL A 26 10.92 28.43 -4.38
N ALA A 27 11.18 27.87 -5.55
CA ALA A 27 10.88 28.48 -6.82
C ALA A 27 9.37 28.69 -6.86
N GLU A 28 8.96 29.95 -6.87
CA GLU A 28 7.60 30.38 -7.17
C GLU A 28 7.24 29.80 -8.54
N GLN A 29 6.44 28.73 -8.52
CA GLN A 29 6.04 28.00 -9.71
C GLN A 29 5.33 28.98 -10.65
N ALA A 30 5.90 29.19 -11.83
CA ALA A 30 5.22 29.83 -12.94
C ALA A 30 3.84 29.17 -13.13
N PRO A 31 2.78 29.93 -13.46
CA PRO A 31 1.46 29.35 -13.62
C PRO A 31 1.50 28.33 -14.76
N GLU A 32 1.46 27.04 -14.41
CA GLU A 32 1.26 25.99 -15.39
C GLU A 32 -0.08 26.24 -16.10
N PRO A 33 -0.18 25.99 -17.42
CA PRO A 33 -1.43 26.16 -18.14
C PRO A 33 -2.50 25.27 -17.50
N VAL A 34 -3.42 25.91 -16.80
CA VAL A 34 -4.50 25.24 -16.08
C VAL A 34 -5.53 24.78 -17.10
N GLU A 35 -5.57 23.48 -17.39
CA GLU A 35 -6.61 22.90 -18.23
C GLU A 35 -7.94 22.92 -17.46
N VAL A 36 -8.93 23.60 -18.01
CA VAL A 36 -10.26 23.74 -17.41
C VAL A 36 -11.25 22.86 -18.16
N THR A 37 -12.15 22.17 -17.46
CA THR A 37 -13.24 21.41 -18.07
C THR A 37 -14.27 22.33 -18.73
N ALA A 38 -15.19 21.73 -19.50
CA ALA A 38 -16.31 22.47 -20.07
C ALA A 38 -17.22 23.10 -18.99
N GLU A 39 -17.23 22.54 -17.77
CA GLU A 39 -17.96 23.09 -16.62
C GLU A 39 -17.16 24.14 -15.82
N GLY A 40 -15.93 24.48 -16.23
CA GLY A 40 -15.12 25.47 -15.52
C GLY A 40 -14.27 24.89 -14.38
N GLU A 41 -14.18 23.57 -14.24
CA GLU A 41 -13.39 22.93 -13.19
C GLU A 41 -11.92 22.76 -13.60
N VAL A 42 -11.01 23.06 -12.68
CA VAL A 42 -9.57 22.90 -12.90
C VAL A 42 -9.19 21.43 -12.83
N LEU A 43 -8.62 20.91 -13.93
CA LEU A 43 -8.12 19.53 -13.98
C LEU A 43 -6.83 19.39 -13.15
N PRO A 44 -6.72 18.39 -12.26
CA PRO A 44 -5.52 18.16 -11.45
C PRO A 44 -4.26 17.80 -12.24
N PHE A 45 -4.44 17.19 -13.42
CA PHE A 45 -3.36 16.73 -14.28
C PHE A 45 -3.61 17.06 -15.76
N PRO A 46 -2.57 17.13 -16.61
CA PRO A 46 -2.72 17.27 -18.05
C PRO A 46 -3.52 16.12 -18.67
N LYS A 47 -4.63 16.43 -19.35
CA LYS A 47 -5.56 15.44 -19.92
C LYS A 47 -4.87 14.49 -20.89
N ALA A 48 -3.96 15.00 -21.71
CA ALA A 48 -3.22 14.19 -22.69
C ALA A 48 -2.41 13.06 -22.02
N ARG A 49 -1.77 13.34 -20.88
CA ARG A 49 -0.96 12.34 -20.16
C ARG A 49 -1.82 11.24 -19.56
N VAL A 50 -2.94 11.61 -18.92
CA VAL A 50 -3.90 10.65 -18.36
C VAL A 50 -4.46 9.74 -19.47
N VAL A 51 -4.88 10.32 -20.60
CA VAL A 51 -5.41 9.55 -21.74
C VAL A 51 -4.37 8.61 -22.33
N SER A 52 -3.10 9.03 -22.43
CA SER A 52 -2.01 8.18 -22.93
C SER A 52 -1.84 6.92 -22.08
N ILE A 53 -1.85 7.05 -20.75
CA ILE A 53 -1.78 5.93 -19.81
C ILE A 53 -3.03 5.05 -19.94
N MET A 54 -4.22 5.63 -20.06
CA MET A 54 -5.44 4.84 -20.25
C MET A 54 -5.40 4.04 -21.57
N ARG A 55 -4.83 4.61 -22.64
CA ARG A 55 -4.72 3.98 -23.96
C ARG A 55 -3.68 2.86 -24.00
N SER A 56 -2.65 2.89 -23.17
CA SER A 56 -1.70 1.77 -23.10
C SER A 56 -2.34 0.50 -22.54
N ALA A 57 -3.33 0.65 -21.64
CA ALA A 57 -4.08 -0.45 -21.06
C ALA A 57 -5.35 -0.83 -21.85
N ILE A 58 -6.08 0.14 -22.43
CA ILE A 58 -7.35 -0.08 -23.13
C ILE A 58 -7.12 -0.05 -24.65
N LYS A 59 -7.01 -1.23 -25.27
CA LYS A 59 -6.61 -1.34 -26.68
C LYS A 59 -7.72 -1.20 -27.72
N ASP A 60 -8.98 -1.51 -27.39
CA ASP A 60 -10.03 -1.67 -28.44
C ASP A 60 -11.34 -0.94 -28.14
N LYS A 61 -11.34 0.06 -27.24
CA LYS A 61 -12.57 0.76 -26.82
C LYS A 61 -12.45 2.26 -26.96
N ILE A 62 -13.53 2.93 -27.37
CA ILE A 62 -13.60 4.40 -27.38
C ILE A 62 -13.85 4.89 -25.95
N ILE A 63 -12.96 5.76 -25.46
CA ILE A 63 -13.09 6.38 -24.14
C ILE A 63 -13.84 7.71 -24.31
N ARG A 64 -15.02 7.83 -23.67
CA ARG A 64 -15.83 9.07 -23.66
C ARG A 64 -15.12 10.20 -22.91
N SER A 65 -15.45 11.45 -23.21
CA SER A 65 -14.87 12.64 -22.54
C SER A 65 -15.10 12.61 -21.04
N GLU A 66 -16.32 12.32 -20.60
CA GLU A 66 -16.73 12.23 -19.19
C GLU A 66 -15.85 11.25 -18.40
N VAL A 67 -15.52 10.10 -19.00
CA VAL A 67 -14.67 9.09 -18.35
C VAL A 67 -13.24 9.61 -18.19
N LYS A 68 -12.72 10.39 -19.15
CA LYS A 68 -11.37 10.97 -19.07
C LYS A 68 -11.29 12.00 -17.95
N GLU A 69 -12.30 12.85 -17.83
CA GLU A 69 -12.41 13.88 -16.80
C GLU A 69 -12.62 13.26 -15.42
N ALA A 70 -13.57 12.33 -15.28
CA ALA A 70 -13.79 11.59 -14.04
C ALA A 70 -12.54 10.84 -13.58
N THR A 71 -11.80 10.21 -14.51
CA THR A 71 -10.53 9.53 -14.19
C THR A 71 -9.49 10.53 -13.67
N ASN A 72 -9.39 11.71 -14.29
CA ASN A 72 -8.46 12.75 -13.88
C ASN A 72 -8.74 13.22 -12.44
N PHE A 73 -10.00 13.54 -12.13
CA PHE A 73 -10.40 13.90 -10.77
C PHE A 73 -10.20 12.77 -9.77
N TRP A 74 -10.47 11.52 -10.16
CA TRP A 74 -10.28 10.36 -9.29
C TRP A 74 -8.81 10.17 -8.91
N ILE A 75 -7.88 10.26 -9.87
CA ILE A 75 -6.44 10.18 -9.59
C ILE A 75 -6.00 11.36 -8.71
N GLY A 76 -6.52 12.57 -8.95
CA GLY A 76 -6.23 13.73 -8.11
C GLY A 76 -6.68 13.53 -6.67
N ASN A 77 -7.87 12.95 -6.48
CA ASN A 77 -8.39 12.61 -5.15
C ASN A 77 -7.60 11.47 -4.49
N LEU A 78 -7.13 10.48 -5.25
CA LEU A 78 -6.24 9.43 -4.76
C LEU A 78 -4.92 10.02 -4.27
N LEU A 79 -4.29 10.90 -5.06
CA LEU A 79 -3.06 11.56 -4.66
C LEU A 79 -3.24 12.39 -3.39
N LYS A 80 -4.35 13.12 -3.25
CA LYS A 80 -4.68 13.85 -2.01
C LYS A 80 -4.76 12.93 -0.79
N ARG A 81 -5.32 11.72 -0.95
CA ARG A 81 -5.40 10.73 0.14
C ARG A 81 -4.01 10.21 0.52
N ILE A 82 -3.19 9.85 -0.48
CA ILE A 82 -1.81 9.40 -0.25
C ILE A 82 -1.00 10.52 0.40
N ALA A 83 -1.11 11.77 -0.07
CA ALA A 83 -0.44 12.92 0.52
C ALA A 83 -0.84 13.18 1.97
N LYS A 84 -2.13 13.03 2.29
CA LYS A 84 -2.61 13.12 3.68
C LYS A 84 -1.99 12.03 4.57
N GLU A 85 -1.84 10.83 4.05
CA GLU A 85 -1.21 9.73 4.78
C GLU A 85 0.30 9.93 4.95
N MET A 86 0.98 10.44 3.91
CA MET A 86 2.40 10.81 3.98
C MET A 86 2.64 11.93 5.01
N SER A 87 1.68 12.85 5.18
CA SER A 87 1.74 13.91 6.18
C SER A 87 1.62 13.41 7.63
N ASN A 88 1.22 12.15 7.86
CA ASN A 88 1.12 11.56 9.20
C ASN A 88 2.49 11.08 9.73
N SER A 89 3.59 11.69 9.32
CA SER A 89 4.93 11.43 9.86
C SER A 89 5.29 12.46 10.93
N MET A 90 6.17 12.10 11.87
CA MET A 90 6.61 13.02 12.94
C MET A 90 7.73 13.96 12.49
N TYR A 91 8.20 13.84 11.25
CA TYR A 91 9.29 14.62 10.69
C TYR A 91 8.74 15.78 9.86
N GLY A 92 9.46 16.90 9.85
CA GLY A 92 9.08 18.07 9.03
C GLY A 92 9.24 17.85 7.52
N SER A 93 9.91 16.75 7.11
CA SER A 93 10.09 16.35 5.73
C SER A 93 9.42 15.00 5.45
N VAL A 94 8.86 14.85 4.26
CA VAL A 94 8.27 13.58 3.77
C VAL A 94 9.36 12.77 3.09
N GLY A 95 9.70 11.62 3.65
CA GLY A 95 10.72 10.72 3.10
C GLY A 95 10.16 9.64 2.18
N ILE A 96 11.07 8.89 1.52
CA ILE A 96 10.67 7.72 0.71
C ILE A 96 9.97 6.64 1.54
N ALA A 97 10.30 6.53 2.84
CA ALA A 97 9.65 5.62 3.76
C ALA A 97 8.16 5.98 3.98
N ASP A 98 7.83 7.28 4.02
CA ASP A 98 6.45 7.75 4.14
C ASP A 98 5.64 7.45 2.89
N PHE A 99 6.25 7.63 1.72
CA PHE A 99 5.64 7.25 0.45
C PHE A 99 5.33 5.76 0.41
N GLN A 100 6.31 4.91 0.69
CA GLN A 100 6.12 3.45 0.72
C GLN A 100 5.04 3.03 1.72
N ARG A 101 5.00 3.65 2.91
CA ARG A 101 3.94 3.42 3.90
C ARG A 101 2.56 3.79 3.36
N ALA A 102 2.44 4.93 2.69
CA ALA A 102 1.17 5.43 2.18
C ALA A 102 0.67 4.66 0.94
N THR A 103 1.56 4.14 0.09
CA THR A 103 1.18 3.38 -1.11
C THR A 103 0.95 1.90 -0.86
N LYS A 104 1.66 1.32 0.13
CA LYS A 104 1.60 -0.11 0.45
C LYS A 104 0.19 -0.69 0.59
N PRO A 105 -0.80 -0.02 1.22
CA PRO A 105 -2.17 -0.53 1.28
C PRO A 105 -2.81 -0.73 -0.09
N TYR A 106 -2.47 0.11 -1.08
CA TYR A 106 -3.01 0.04 -2.44
C TYR A 106 -2.35 -1.06 -3.27
N ASP A 107 -1.05 -1.27 -3.10
CA ASP A 107 -0.31 -2.33 -3.79
C ASP A 107 -0.73 -3.73 -3.30
N MET A 108 -1.06 -3.86 -2.01
CA MET A 108 -1.41 -5.15 -1.40
C MET A 108 -2.91 -5.50 -1.50
N ILE A 109 -3.77 -4.70 -2.13
CA ILE A 109 -5.23 -4.94 -2.11
C ILE A 109 -5.57 -6.33 -2.67
N GLU A 110 -4.99 -6.71 -3.81
CA GLU A 110 -5.27 -8.01 -4.42
C GLU A 110 -4.83 -9.18 -3.53
N ASP A 111 -3.69 -9.05 -2.87
CA ASP A 111 -3.15 -10.06 -1.98
C ASP A 111 -3.97 -10.16 -0.69
N ILE A 112 -4.41 -9.03 -0.13
CA ILE A 112 -5.30 -8.99 1.05
C ILE A 112 -6.62 -9.70 0.75
N VAL A 113 -7.18 -9.51 -0.45
CA VAL A 113 -8.44 -10.16 -0.84
C VAL A 113 -8.25 -11.68 -0.94
N LYS A 114 -7.17 -12.13 -1.60
CA LYS A 114 -6.85 -13.58 -1.68
C LYS A 114 -6.57 -14.17 -0.30
N ASP A 115 -5.82 -13.47 0.54
CA ASP A 115 -5.51 -13.92 1.89
C ASP A 115 -6.75 -14.00 2.78
N ARG A 116 -7.71 -13.08 2.60
CA ARG A 116 -9.02 -13.16 3.26
C ARG A 116 -9.74 -14.46 2.92
N GLU A 117 -9.84 -14.81 1.65
CA GLU A 117 -10.49 -16.06 1.21
C GLU A 117 -9.77 -17.29 1.77
N ARG A 118 -8.44 -17.30 1.70
CA ARG A 118 -7.61 -18.37 2.28
C ARG A 118 -7.86 -18.54 3.78
N LEU A 119 -7.86 -17.43 4.54
CA LEU A 119 -8.07 -17.46 5.98
C LEU A 119 -9.48 -17.96 6.34
N LEU A 120 -10.49 -17.55 5.58
CA LEU A 120 -11.87 -17.99 5.78
C LEU A 120 -11.99 -19.52 5.60
N LEU A 121 -11.40 -20.07 4.54
CA LEU A 121 -11.36 -21.51 4.32
C LEU A 121 -10.62 -22.25 5.45
N SER A 122 -9.52 -21.70 5.95
CA SER A 122 -8.80 -22.27 7.10
C SER A 122 -9.64 -22.25 8.38
N CYS A 123 -10.40 -21.18 8.62
CA CYS A 123 -11.33 -21.10 9.75
C CYS A 123 -12.46 -22.14 9.64
N GLU A 124 -13.01 -22.35 8.45
CA GLU A 124 -14.03 -23.38 8.22
C GLU A 124 -13.50 -24.79 8.49
N LYS A 125 -12.26 -25.09 8.06
CA LYS A 125 -11.60 -26.36 8.37
C LYS A 125 -11.40 -26.55 9.87
N LEU A 126 -10.88 -25.54 10.57
CA LEU A 126 -10.70 -25.61 12.02
C LEU A 126 -12.01 -25.81 12.77
N LYS A 127 -13.11 -25.21 12.28
CA LYS A 127 -14.44 -25.45 12.84
C LYS A 127 -14.88 -26.90 12.64
N ALA A 128 -14.74 -27.44 11.43
CA ALA A 128 -15.07 -28.84 11.15
C ALA A 128 -14.23 -29.82 12.01
N ASP A 129 -12.95 -29.51 12.20
CA ASP A 129 -12.06 -30.29 13.07
C ASP A 129 -12.51 -30.21 14.53
N SER A 130 -12.86 -29.02 15.02
CA SER A 130 -13.42 -28.84 16.37
C SER A 130 -14.71 -29.62 16.56
N ASP A 131 -15.64 -29.57 15.59
CA ASP A 131 -16.90 -30.30 15.62
C ASP A 131 -16.67 -31.82 15.57
N SER A 132 -15.63 -32.29 14.88
CA SER A 132 -15.21 -33.69 14.88
C SER A 132 -14.72 -34.12 16.26
N ILE A 133 -13.80 -33.36 16.87
CA ILE A 133 -13.25 -33.65 18.21
C ILE A 133 -14.37 -33.66 19.26
N GLN A 134 -15.32 -32.72 19.18
CA GLN A 134 -16.46 -32.67 20.08
C GLN A 134 -17.34 -33.92 19.98
N ARG A 135 -17.65 -34.38 18.76
CA ARG A 135 -18.43 -35.60 18.54
C ARG A 135 -17.71 -36.83 19.08
N GLU A 136 -16.41 -36.93 18.86
CA GLU A 136 -15.60 -38.04 19.35
C GLU A 136 -15.54 -38.06 20.89
N MET A 137 -15.31 -36.90 21.52
CA MET A 137 -15.39 -36.78 22.98
C MET A 137 -16.75 -37.21 23.51
N LYS A 138 -17.85 -36.71 22.95
CA LYS A 138 -19.21 -37.08 23.38
C LYS A 138 -19.42 -38.59 23.29
N ARG A 139 -19.01 -39.22 22.18
CA ARG A 139 -19.09 -40.67 22.00
C ARG A 139 -18.25 -41.45 23.01
N PHE A 140 -17.02 -41.01 23.25
CA PHE A 140 -16.12 -41.61 24.24
C PHE A 140 -16.72 -41.56 25.65
N PHE A 141 -17.21 -40.38 26.07
CA PHE A 141 -17.82 -40.22 27.39
C PHE A 141 -19.17 -40.94 27.51
N ALA A 142 -20.00 -41.00 26.46
CA ALA A 142 -21.24 -41.77 26.47
C ALA A 142 -20.97 -43.27 26.68
N THR A 143 -19.91 -43.81 26.04
CA THR A 143 -19.50 -45.22 26.20
C THR A 143 -19.01 -45.51 27.63
N ILE A 144 -18.30 -44.57 28.25
CA ILE A 144 -17.77 -44.71 29.62
C ILE A 144 -18.86 -44.50 30.69
N THR A 145 -19.75 -43.53 30.48
CA THR A 145 -20.77 -43.15 31.47
C THR A 145 -22.04 -43.99 31.38
N GLY A 146 -22.17 -44.84 30.35
CA GLY A 146 -23.31 -45.75 30.17
C GLY A 146 -24.65 -45.04 29.96
N LYS A 147 -24.63 -43.73 29.70
CA LYS A 147 -25.81 -42.93 29.39
C LYS A 147 -25.94 -42.81 27.88
N GLU A 148 -26.87 -43.56 27.32
CA GLU A 148 -27.46 -43.22 26.03
C GLU A 148 -28.16 -41.87 26.21
N GLU A 149 -27.61 -40.80 25.61
CA GLU A 149 -28.34 -39.55 25.51
C GLU A 149 -29.54 -39.83 24.59
N GLU A 150 -30.73 -39.92 25.19
CA GLU A 150 -32.00 -39.92 24.48
C GLU A 150 -31.98 -38.74 23.51
N GLU A 151 -31.96 -39.05 22.21
CA GLU A 151 -32.20 -38.10 21.13
C GLU A 151 -33.53 -37.40 21.41
N THR A 152 -33.45 -36.22 22.02
CA THR A 152 -34.59 -35.31 22.04
C THR A 152 -34.66 -34.68 20.66
N ASN A 153 -35.18 -35.46 19.71
CA ASN A 153 -35.88 -34.94 18.56
C ASN A 153 -37.03 -34.07 19.07
N MET A 154 -36.89 -32.75 19.08
CA MET A 154 -38.04 -31.85 19.08
C MET A 154 -37.70 -30.53 18.41
N ILE A 155 -38.25 -30.39 17.20
CA ILE A 155 -38.80 -29.20 16.53
C ILE A 155 -37.81 -28.09 16.13
#